data_AF-A0A1M5SV63-F1
#
_entry.id   AF-A0A1M5SV63-F1
#
_cell.length_a   1.000
_cell.length_b   1.000
_cell.length_c   1.000
_cell.angle_alpha   90.00
_cell.angle_beta   90.00
_cell.angle_gamma   90.00
#
_symmetry.space_group_name_H-M   'P 1'
#
loop_
_entity.id
_entity.type
_entity.pdbx_description
1 polymer ?
#
loop_
_entity_poly.entity_id
_entity_poly.type
_entity_poly.pdbx_seq_one_letter_code
_entity_poly.pdbx_strand_id
1 'polypeptide(L)'
;MFKKLKIRQRMILYNSIIILLCVYVISSFSYYQASKVILNKTSENSNRILEQSSENIDKILKDVEMGVNTFLSNQEVYNIVEMGKTSFIVQDRDIVNIYDILTNITLIRPEIEWIYVFDYRGKIYGNHGYMDQWSYEENLSQKLNQARENWYGWNLKRIML
;
A
#
# COMPACT_ATOMS: atom_id res chain seq x y z
N MET A 1 -19.57 -59.73 12.04
CA MET A 1 -19.41 -60.11 10.62
C MET A 1 -18.17 -60.99 10.36
N PHE A 2 -17.00 -60.75 10.98
CA PHE A 2 -15.75 -61.49 10.72
C PHE A 2 -15.67 -62.94 11.24
N LYS A 3 -16.56 -63.37 12.14
CA LYS A 3 -16.50 -64.72 12.75
C LYS A 3 -16.71 -65.88 11.76
N LYS A 4 -17.30 -65.65 10.58
CA LYS A 4 -17.54 -66.70 9.55
C LYS A 4 -16.35 -66.96 8.61
N LEU A 5 -15.26 -66.20 8.70
CA LEU A 5 -14.11 -66.34 7.79
C LEU A 5 -13.16 -67.47 8.20
N LYS A 6 -12.50 -68.11 7.22
CA LYS A 6 -11.44 -69.10 7.49
C LYS A 6 -10.25 -68.44 8.20
N ILE A 7 -9.52 -69.19 9.03
CA ILE A 7 -8.41 -68.66 9.87
C ILE A 7 -7.39 -67.84 9.06
N ARG A 8 -6.99 -68.33 7.88
CA ARG A 8 -6.04 -67.63 6.97
C ARG A 8 -6.55 -66.26 6.54
N GLN A 9 -7.83 -66.15 6.20
CA GLN A 9 -8.43 -64.88 5.76
C GLN A 9 -8.47 -63.86 6.88
N ARG A 10 -8.69 -64.28 8.13
CA ARG A 10 -8.64 -63.38 9.29
C ARG A 10 -7.24 -62.84 9.53
N MET A 11 -6.22 -63.70 9.46
CA MET A 11 -4.82 -63.29 9.63
C MET A 11 -4.39 -62.25 8.58
N ILE A 12 -4.76 -62.47 7.31
CA ILE A 12 -4.50 -61.50 6.23
C ILE A 12 -5.20 -60.18 6.53
N LEU A 13 -6.47 -60.23 6.93
CA LEU A 13 -7.26 -59.03 7.19
C LEU A 13 -6.72 -58.22 8.37
N TYR A 14 -6.28 -58.86 9.45
CA TYR A 14 -5.62 -58.18 10.57
C TYR A 14 -4.30 -57.54 10.16
N ASN A 15 -3.45 -58.25 9.41
CA ASN A 15 -2.20 -57.68 8.92
C ASN A 15 -2.43 -56.49 7.98
N SER A 16 -3.42 -56.56 7.09
CA SER A 16 -3.78 -55.42 6.22
C SER A 16 -4.27 -54.22 7.03
N ILE A 17 -5.09 -54.44 8.06
CA ILE A 17 -5.56 -53.36 8.94
C ILE A 17 -4.38 -52.72 9.69
N ILE A 18 -3.46 -53.54 10.22
CA ILE A 18 -2.27 -53.04 10.93
C ILE A 18 -1.40 -52.20 9.99
N ILE A 19 -1.14 -52.68 8.77
CA ILE A 19 -0.37 -51.94 7.76
C ILE A 19 -1.06 -50.61 7.41
N LEU A 20 -2.38 -50.61 7.18
CA LEU A 20 -3.14 -49.39 6.91
C LEU A 20 -3.07 -48.40 8.08
N LEU A 21 -3.16 -48.89 9.30
CA LEU A 21 -3.07 -48.06 10.50
C LEU A 21 -1.67 -47.43 10.65
N CYS A 22 -0.60 -48.20 10.38
CA CYS A 22 0.76 -47.67 10.35
C CYS A 22 0.95 -46.58 9.29
N VAL A 23 0.47 -46.83 8.05
CA VAL A 23 0.53 -45.84 6.97
C VAL A 23 -0.24 -44.57 7.34
N TYR A 24 -1.43 -44.72 7.94
CA TYR A 24 -2.24 -43.59 8.38
C TYR A 24 -1.52 -42.72 9.44
N VAL A 25 -0.91 -43.35 10.44
CA VAL A 25 -0.17 -42.65 11.50
C VAL A 25 1.03 -41.90 10.94
N ILE A 26 1.84 -42.54 10.08
CA ILE A 26 3.01 -41.92 9.46
C ILE A 26 2.58 -40.75 8.57
N SER A 27 1.52 -40.93 7.78
CA SER A 27 1.00 -39.89 6.88
C SER A 27 0.49 -38.69 7.67
N SER A 28 -0.25 -38.93 8.75
CA SER A 28 -0.78 -37.86 9.62
C SER A 28 0.35 -37.08 10.29
N PHE A 29 1.37 -37.77 10.78
CA PHE A 29 2.54 -37.14 11.39
C PHE A 29 3.34 -36.31 10.38
N SER A 30 3.59 -36.87 9.20
CA SER A 30 4.27 -36.18 8.10
C SER A 30 3.52 -34.93 7.66
N TYR A 31 2.19 -35.05 7.48
CA TYR A 31 1.33 -33.93 7.13
C TYR A 31 1.36 -32.82 8.19
N TYR A 32 1.27 -33.18 9.47
CA TYR A 32 1.35 -32.22 10.58
C TYR A 32 2.66 -31.45 10.58
N GLN A 33 3.80 -32.14 10.40
CA GLN A 33 5.12 -31.51 10.35
C GLN A 33 5.26 -30.60 9.13
N ALA A 34 4.83 -31.06 7.95
CA ALA A 34 4.86 -30.27 6.73
C ALA A 34 4.01 -28.99 6.88
N SER A 35 2.80 -29.12 7.42
CA SER A 35 1.90 -28.00 7.68
C SER A 35 2.52 -26.98 8.63
N LYS A 36 3.15 -27.44 9.72
CA LYS A 36 3.84 -26.57 10.68
C LYS A 36 5.00 -25.80 10.04
N VAL A 37 5.81 -26.47 9.22
CA VAL A 37 6.92 -25.83 8.51
C VAL A 37 6.42 -24.78 7.53
N ILE A 38 5.35 -25.09 6.78
CA ILE A 38 4.73 -24.14 5.85
C ILE A 38 4.20 -22.93 6.61
N LEU A 39 3.45 -23.14 7.70
CA LEU A 39 2.90 -22.05 8.50
C LEU A 39 3.99 -21.11 9.04
N ASN A 40 5.09 -21.67 9.57
CA ASN A 40 6.21 -20.88 10.06
C ASN A 40 6.86 -20.07 8.92
N LYS A 41 7.15 -20.70 7.78
CA LYS A 41 7.74 -20.03 6.63
C LYS A 41 6.83 -18.94 6.06
N THR A 42 5.53 -19.20 5.99
CA THR A 42 4.54 -18.20 5.54
C THR A 42 4.51 -17.02 6.50
N SER A 43 4.49 -17.27 7.81
CA SER A 43 4.51 -16.20 8.81
C SER A 43 5.80 -15.37 8.73
N GLU A 44 6.96 -15.99 8.60
CA GLU A 44 8.24 -15.30 8.43
C GLU A 44 8.26 -14.45 7.16
N ASN A 45 7.78 -15.00 6.04
CA ASN A 45 7.73 -14.27 4.78
C ASN A 45 6.75 -13.09 4.83
N SER A 46 5.58 -13.27 5.45
CA SER A 46 4.62 -12.18 5.68
C SER A 46 5.22 -11.08 6.54
N ASN A 47 5.91 -11.42 7.62
CA ASN A 47 6.59 -10.43 8.47
C ASN A 47 7.65 -9.66 7.68
N ARG A 48 8.46 -10.36 6.88
CA ARG A 48 9.48 -9.72 6.04
C ARG A 48 8.88 -8.76 5.01
N ILE A 49 7.75 -9.12 4.41
CA ILE A 49 7.03 -8.23 3.48
C ILE A 49 6.52 -6.99 4.22
N LEU A 50 6.00 -7.15 5.43
CA LEU A 50 5.52 -6.03 6.25
C LEU A 50 6.66 -5.09 6.63
N GLU A 51 7.80 -5.62 7.08
CA GLU A 51 9.01 -4.83 7.37
C GLU A 51 9.48 -4.05 6.15
N GLN A 52 9.64 -4.71 5.00
CA GLN A 52 10.02 -4.05 3.75
C GLN A 52 9.01 -2.99 3.31
N SER A 53 7.71 -3.24 3.51
CA SER A 53 6.67 -2.25 3.20
C SER A 53 6.76 -1.05 4.13
N SER A 54 7.01 -1.27 5.42
CA SER A 54 7.18 -0.20 6.41
C SER A 54 8.38 0.69 6.05
N GLU A 55 9.54 0.09 5.78
CA GLU A 55 10.75 0.81 5.41
C GLU A 55 10.55 1.65 4.13
N ASN A 56 9.84 1.09 3.14
CA ASN A 56 9.53 1.82 1.90
C ASN A 56 8.58 2.99 2.14
N ILE A 57 7.56 2.82 3.00
CA ILE A 57 6.64 3.89 3.39
C ILE A 57 7.42 5.01 4.11
N ASP A 58 8.27 4.65 5.07
CA ASP A 58 9.07 5.63 5.82
C ASP A 58 10.00 6.41 4.90
N LYS A 59 10.61 5.73 3.93
CA LYS A 59 11.44 6.39 2.91
C LYS A 59 10.63 7.37 2.06
N ILE A 60 9.46 6.95 1.56
CA ILE A 60 8.58 7.82 0.78
C ILE A 60 8.14 9.04 1.63
N LEU A 61 7.76 8.83 2.88
CA LEU A 61 7.37 9.91 3.79
C LEU A 61 8.50 10.92 3.98
N LYS A 62 9.73 10.44 4.18
CA LYS A 62 10.91 11.30 4.31
C LYS A 62 11.22 12.07 3.02
N ASP A 63 11.08 11.44 1.86
CA ASP A 63 11.30 12.07 0.56
C ASP A 63 10.23 13.14 0.26
N VAL A 64 8.98 12.91 0.70
CA VAL A 64 7.88 13.89 0.67
C VAL A 64 8.15 15.04 1.62
N GLU A 65 8.52 14.77 2.87
CA GLU A 65 8.86 15.81 3.86
C GLU A 65 10.00 16.71 3.36
N MET A 66 11.04 16.13 2.76
CA MET A 66 12.14 16.88 2.16
C MET A 66 11.66 17.73 0.98
N GLY A 67 10.74 17.22 0.16
CA GLY A 67 10.09 17.98 -0.91
C GLY A 67 9.30 19.18 -0.39
N VAL A 68 8.48 18.98 0.65
CA VAL A 68 7.70 20.04 1.30
C VAL A 68 8.63 21.08 1.94
N ASN A 69 9.70 20.67 2.61
CA ASN A 69 10.66 21.62 3.19
C ASN A 69 11.40 22.44 2.12
N THR A 70 11.71 21.83 0.97
CA THR A 70 12.28 22.55 -0.18
C THR A 70 11.28 23.57 -0.73
N PHE A 71 9.98 23.24 -0.72
CA PHE A 71 8.91 24.15 -1.10
C PHE A 71 8.74 25.32 -0.12
N LEU A 72 8.70 25.05 1.19
CA LEU A 72 8.52 26.07 2.23
C LEU A 72 9.72 26.99 2.40
N SER A 73 10.92 26.52 2.06
CA SER A 73 12.15 27.33 2.07
C SER A 73 12.30 28.23 0.83
N ASN A 74 11.43 28.09 -0.17
CA ASN A 74 11.42 28.98 -1.31
C ASN A 74 10.83 30.33 -0.89
N GLN A 75 11.65 31.38 -0.96
CA GLN A 75 11.28 32.73 -0.54
C GLN A 75 10.09 33.30 -1.34
N GLU A 76 9.92 32.96 -2.61
CA GLU A 76 8.79 33.42 -3.43
C GLU A 76 7.48 32.77 -2.96
N VAL A 77 7.50 31.47 -2.68
CA VAL A 77 6.37 30.75 -2.11
C VAL A 77 6.00 31.31 -0.74
N TYR A 78 7.00 31.50 0.13
CA TYR A 78 6.82 32.08 1.45
C TYR A 78 6.21 33.48 1.36
N ASN A 79 6.76 34.33 0.50
CA ASN A 79 6.27 35.69 0.29
C ASN A 79 4.83 35.69 -0.20
N ILE A 80 4.42 34.75 -1.04
CA ILE A 80 3.03 34.71 -1.55
C ILE A 80 2.05 34.21 -0.48
N VAL A 81 2.44 33.21 0.33
CA VAL A 81 1.65 32.75 1.47
C VAL A 81 1.53 33.84 2.55
N GLU A 82 2.58 34.65 2.74
CA GLU A 82 2.61 35.75 3.72
C GLU A 82 1.97 37.04 3.19
N MET A 83 2.10 37.35 1.90
CA MET A 83 1.42 38.46 1.22
C MET A 83 -0.07 38.21 1.12
N GLY A 84 -0.50 36.96 0.92
CA GLY A 84 -1.90 36.56 1.12
C GLY A 84 -2.38 37.07 2.47
N LYS A 85 -1.73 36.66 3.56
CA LYS A 85 -2.10 37.05 4.94
C LYS A 85 -2.15 38.57 5.19
N THR A 86 -1.41 39.39 4.44
CA THR A 86 -1.21 40.81 4.75
C THR A 86 -1.84 41.78 3.73
N SER A 87 -2.21 41.33 2.53
CA SER A 87 -2.75 42.18 1.46
C SER A 87 -4.13 41.72 0.99
N PHE A 88 -5.05 42.68 0.83
CA PHE A 88 -6.43 42.44 0.38
C PHE A 88 -6.56 42.17 -1.12
N ILE A 89 -5.48 42.40 -1.90
CA ILE A 89 -5.45 42.33 -3.36
C ILE A 89 -4.24 41.48 -3.77
N VAL A 90 -4.46 40.20 -4.03
CA VAL A 90 -3.52 39.36 -4.78
C VAL A 90 -3.63 39.77 -6.25
N GLN A 91 -2.55 40.26 -6.86
CA GLN A 91 -2.57 40.63 -8.28
C GLN A 91 -2.50 39.36 -9.15
N ASP A 92 -3.14 39.38 -10.33
CA ASP A 92 -3.14 38.23 -11.25
C ASP A 92 -1.73 37.75 -11.64
N ARG A 93 -0.73 38.65 -11.62
CA ARG A 93 0.68 38.30 -11.85
C ARG A 93 1.25 37.36 -10.78
N ASP A 94 0.84 37.52 -9.52
CA ASP A 94 1.32 36.67 -8.43
C ASP A 94 0.73 35.26 -8.54
N ILE A 95 -0.48 35.14 -9.08
CA ILE A 95 -1.16 33.86 -9.33
C ILE A 95 -0.47 33.07 -10.45
N VAL A 96 -0.06 33.74 -11.54
CA VAL A 96 0.69 33.12 -12.64
C VAL A 96 2.05 32.61 -12.15
N ASN A 97 2.75 33.37 -11.30
CA ASN A 97 4.02 32.96 -10.71
C ASN A 97 3.89 31.70 -9.84
N ILE A 98 2.84 31.56 -9.02
CA ILE A 98 2.62 30.33 -8.23
C ILE A 98 2.46 29.13 -9.15
N TYR A 99 1.63 29.26 -10.19
CA TYR A 99 1.36 28.15 -11.10
C TYR A 99 2.64 27.63 -11.77
N ASP A 100 3.49 28.54 -12.24
CA ASP A 100 4.76 28.18 -12.88
C ASP A 100 5.73 27.51 -11.90
N ILE A 101 5.80 28.00 -10.65
CA ILE A 101 6.61 27.40 -9.59
C ILE A 101 6.11 25.98 -9.27
N LEU A 102 4.80 25.80 -9.06
CA LEU A 102 4.21 24.50 -8.73
C LEU A 102 4.39 23.51 -9.88
N THR A 103 4.20 23.95 -11.12
CA THR A 103 4.38 23.13 -12.32
C THR A 103 5.83 22.70 -12.49
N ASN A 104 6.79 23.63 -12.35
CA ASN A 104 8.22 23.33 -12.42
C ASN A 104 8.67 22.32 -11.37
N ILE A 105 8.13 22.40 -10.15
CA ILE A 105 8.44 21.43 -9.09
C ILE A 105 7.90 20.05 -9.47
N THR A 106 6.68 19.94 -10.00
CA THR A 106 6.15 18.65 -10.47
C THR A 106 6.89 18.08 -11.68
N LEU A 107 7.52 18.93 -12.50
CA LEU A 107 8.41 18.48 -13.57
C LEU A 107 9.74 17.90 -13.02
N ILE A 108 10.26 18.48 -11.94
CA ILE A 108 11.50 18.01 -11.28
C ILE A 108 11.24 16.79 -10.38
N ARG A 109 10.03 16.67 -9.82
CA ARG A 109 9.59 15.62 -8.90
C ARG A 109 8.37 14.89 -9.49
N PRO A 110 8.56 14.04 -10.51
CA PRO A 110 7.45 13.37 -11.21
C PRO A 110 6.66 12.40 -10.31
N GLU A 111 7.20 12.02 -9.15
CA GLU A 111 6.47 11.27 -8.13
C GLU A 111 5.39 12.11 -7.42
N ILE A 112 5.47 13.44 -7.51
CA ILE A 112 4.48 14.38 -6.98
C ILE A 112 3.55 14.75 -8.12
N GLU A 113 2.36 14.15 -8.12
CA GLU A 113 1.39 14.40 -9.18
C GLU A 113 0.76 15.80 -9.04
N TRP A 114 0.30 16.15 -7.82
CA TRP A 114 -0.41 17.38 -7.53
C TRP A 114 0.18 18.12 -6.34
N ILE A 115 0.31 19.44 -6.46
CA ILE A 115 0.69 20.34 -5.36
C ILE A 115 -0.39 21.41 -5.25
N TYR A 116 -0.88 21.61 -4.03
CA TYR A 116 -1.88 22.63 -3.71
C TYR A 116 -1.39 23.54 -2.59
N VAL A 117 -1.69 24.83 -2.74
CA VAL A 117 -1.42 25.88 -1.76
C VAL A 117 -2.75 26.48 -1.35
N PHE A 118 -2.97 26.55 -0.03
CA PHE A 118 -4.17 27.12 0.56
C PHE A 118 -3.85 28.51 1.10
N ASP A 119 -4.60 29.50 0.65
CA ASP A 119 -4.58 30.84 1.22
C ASP A 119 -5.44 30.91 2.51
N TYR A 120 -5.20 31.90 3.37
CA TYR A 120 -5.96 32.10 4.62
C TYR A 120 -7.46 32.33 4.38
N ARG A 121 -7.86 32.68 3.15
CA ARG A 121 -9.25 32.87 2.71
C ARG A 121 -9.92 31.58 2.22
N GLY A 122 -9.22 30.44 2.25
CA GLY A 122 -9.70 29.18 1.71
C GLY A 122 -9.59 29.06 0.19
N LYS A 123 -8.85 29.96 -0.47
CA LYS A 123 -8.59 29.88 -1.91
C LYS A 123 -7.50 28.85 -2.18
N ILE A 124 -7.73 27.99 -3.18
CA ILE A 124 -6.82 26.90 -3.55
C ILE A 124 -6.08 27.27 -4.84
N TYR A 125 -4.76 27.14 -4.81
CA TYR A 125 -3.87 27.29 -5.97
C TYR A 125 -3.18 25.96 -6.24
N GLY A 126 -3.20 25.45 -7.46
CA GLY A 126 -2.54 24.19 -7.79
C GLY A 126 -1.87 24.19 -9.17
N ASN A 127 -0.98 23.22 -9.39
CA ASN A 127 -0.31 23.00 -10.69
C ASN A 127 -1.26 22.55 -11.81
N HIS A 128 -2.53 22.27 -11.50
CA HIS A 128 -3.58 21.92 -12.46
C HIS A 128 -4.62 23.04 -12.65
N GLY A 129 -4.29 24.26 -12.20
CA GLY A 129 -5.15 25.44 -12.30
C GLY A 129 -5.98 25.69 -11.04
N TYR A 130 -6.95 26.60 -11.15
CA TYR A 130 -7.86 26.94 -10.07
C TYR A 130 -8.90 25.83 -9.87
N MET A 131 -9.00 25.30 -8.66
CA MET A 131 -10.06 24.36 -8.25
C MET A 131 -10.87 24.99 -7.11
N ASP A 132 -12.18 24.95 -7.24
CA ASP A 132 -13.10 25.19 -6.14
C ASP A 132 -13.06 24.01 -5.15
N GLN A 133 -13.27 24.31 -3.87
CA GLN A 133 -13.07 23.37 -2.77
C GLN A 133 -13.93 22.09 -2.89
N TRP A 134 -15.12 22.19 -3.48
CA TRP A 134 -16.01 21.05 -3.74
C TRP A 134 -15.47 20.10 -4.80
N SER A 135 -14.93 20.64 -5.91
CA SER A 135 -14.30 19.84 -6.96
C SER A 135 -13.03 19.13 -6.46
N TYR A 136 -12.30 19.76 -5.52
CA TYR A 136 -11.13 19.14 -4.89
C TYR A 136 -11.49 17.89 -4.07
N GLU A 137 -12.51 17.94 -3.20
CA GLU A 137 -12.89 16.81 -2.34
C GLU A 137 -13.38 15.60 -3.16
N GLU A 138 -14.15 15.85 -4.22
CA GLU A 138 -14.63 14.80 -5.10
C GLU A 138 -13.47 14.14 -5.87
N ASN A 139 -12.54 14.94 -6.39
CA ASN A 139 -11.39 14.44 -7.15
C ASN A 139 -10.38 13.69 -6.27
N LEU A 140 -10.15 14.17 -5.03
CA LEU A 140 -9.34 13.48 -4.03
C LEU A 140 -9.95 12.11 -3.67
N SER A 141 -11.27 12.06 -3.48
CA SER A 141 -11.99 10.82 -3.17
C SER A 141 -11.89 9.80 -4.30
N GLN A 142 -12.03 10.24 -5.55
CA GLN A 142 -11.87 9.37 -6.73
C GLN A 142 -10.45 8.82 -6.83
N LYS A 143 -9.42 9.66 -6.62
CA LYS A 143 -8.03 9.21 -6.65
C LYS A 143 -7.66 8.28 -5.53
N LEU A 144 -8.16 8.51 -4.31
CA LEU A 144 -7.97 7.58 -3.19
C LEU A 144 -8.57 6.21 -3.50
N ASN A 145 -9.74 6.18 -4.13
CA ASN A 145 -10.36 4.92 -4.57
C ASN A 145 -9.52 4.23 -5.65
N GLN A 146 -9.01 4.97 -6.64
CA GLN A 146 -8.16 4.42 -7.70
C GLN A 146 -6.82 3.89 -7.17
N ALA A 147 -6.17 4.63 -6.26
CA ALA A 147 -4.94 4.19 -5.60
C ALA A 147 -5.17 2.91 -4.79
N ARG A 148 -6.30 2.83 -4.09
CA ARG A 148 -6.72 1.64 -3.34
C ARG A 148 -6.93 0.44 -4.27
N GLU A 149 -7.59 0.62 -5.40
CA GLU A 149 -7.78 -0.44 -6.41
C GLU A 149 -6.46 -0.92 -7.01
N ASN A 150 -5.57 0.00 -7.36
CA ASN A 150 -4.24 -0.31 -7.88
C ASN A 150 -3.41 -1.10 -6.86
N TRP A 151 -3.48 -0.74 -5.57
CA TRP A 151 -2.80 -1.45 -4.49
C TRP A 151 -3.32 -2.88 -4.33
N TYR A 152 -4.64 -3.08 -4.36
CA TYR A 152 -5.23 -4.43 -4.33
C TYR A 152 -4.83 -5.26 -5.55
N GLY A 153 -4.83 -4.66 -6.75
CA GLY A 153 -4.46 -5.33 -8.00
C GLY A 153 -2.98 -5.77 -8.04
N TRP A 154 -2.08 -4.94 -7.52
CA TRP A 154 -0.64 -5.28 -7.42
C TRP A 154 -0.36 -6.38 -6.41
N ASN A 155 -1.00 -6.35 -5.23
CA ASN A 155 -0.79 -7.36 -4.20
C ASN A 155 -1.38 -8.72 -4.57
N LEU A 156 -2.53 -8.77 -5.24
CA LEU A 156 -3.12 -10.02 -5.72
C LEU A 156 -2.22 -10.71 -6.77
N LYS A 157 -1.60 -9.95 -7.67
CA LYS A 157 -0.64 -10.50 -8.65
C LYS A 157 0.63 -11.06 -8.00
N ARG A 158 1.08 -10.47 -6.89
CA ARG A 158 2.32 -10.87 -6.21
C ARG A 158 2.14 -12.07 -5.27
N ILE A 159 0.92 -12.35 -4.83
CA ILE A 159 0.57 -13.54 -4.02
C ILE A 159 0.31 -14.77 -4.91
N MET A 160 -0.03 -14.57 -6.19
CA MET A 160 -0.28 -15.66 -7.15
C MET A 160 0.96 -16.12 -7.95
N LEU A 161 2.11 -15.45 -7.82
CA LEU A 161 3.39 -15.81 -8.43
C LEU A 161 4.36 -16.33 -7.36
#